data_AF-A0A920MEN9-F1
#
_entry.id   AF-A0A920MEN9-F1
#
_cell.length_a   1.000
_cell.length_b   1.000
_cell.length_c   1.000
_cell.angle_alpha   90.00
_cell.angle_beta   90.00
_cell.angle_gamma   90.00
#
_symmetry.space_group_name_H-M   'P 1'
#
loop_
_entity.id
_entity.type
_entity.pdbx_description
1 polymer ?
#
loop_
_entity_poly.entity_id
_entity_poly.type
_entity_poly.pdbx_seq_one_letter_code
_entity_poly.pdbx_strand_id
1 'polypeptide(L)'
;MTFIPDNGLFEVFIHFNRFKEDYITILIIMCLDITLIMDKKIEIQSAVFERLINHLQKESSVQNIDMMILSGFCRNCLSRWYQEEAEKMGEEINPDEARNIVYGMPYEEWKEKNQKPATQEQLDQMNARKNK
;
A
#
# COMPACT_ATOMS: atom_id res chain seq x y z
N MET A 1 -54.40 4.74 -53.63
CA MET A 1 -52.95 4.98 -53.62
C MET A 1 -52.61 5.58 -52.27
N THR A 2 -52.22 4.74 -51.32
CA THR A 2 -51.94 5.14 -49.93
C THR A 2 -50.58 5.84 -49.88
N PHE A 3 -50.58 7.10 -49.47
CA PHE A 3 -49.39 7.91 -49.26
C PHE A 3 -48.98 7.75 -47.79
N ILE A 4 -47.89 7.02 -47.54
CA ILE A 4 -47.25 6.88 -46.23
C ILE A 4 -46.17 7.98 -46.17
N PRO A 5 -46.16 8.90 -45.20
CA PRO A 5 -45.05 9.83 -45.05
C PRO A 5 -43.90 9.14 -44.27
N ASP A 6 -42.69 9.22 -44.83
CA ASP A 6 -41.47 8.63 -44.32
C ASP A 6 -41.00 9.27 -43.00
N ASN A 7 -40.90 8.45 -41.95
CA ASN A 7 -40.46 8.82 -40.60
C ASN A 7 -38.93 9.03 -40.46
N GLY A 8 -38.20 9.26 -41.55
CA GLY A 8 -36.73 9.22 -41.57
C GLY A 8 -36.01 10.47 -41.03
N LEU A 9 -36.70 11.62 -40.94
CA LEU A 9 -36.05 12.88 -40.52
C LEU A 9 -36.19 13.20 -39.02
N PHE A 10 -37.13 12.56 -38.32
CA PHE A 10 -37.29 12.73 -36.87
C PHE A 10 -36.28 11.87 -36.08
N GLU A 11 -35.91 10.69 -36.61
CA GLU A 11 -34.91 9.82 -35.96
C GLU A 11 -33.48 10.37 -36.04
N VAL A 12 -33.12 11.10 -37.11
CA VAL A 12 -31.78 11.70 -37.23
C VAL A 12 -31.62 12.91 -36.29
N PHE A 13 -32.71 13.63 -35.99
CA PHE A 13 -32.67 14.74 -35.02
C PHE A 13 -32.56 14.26 -33.56
N ILE A 14 -33.06 13.05 -33.28
CA ILE A 14 -32.92 12.38 -31.97
C ILE A 14 -31.54 11.72 -31.82
N HIS A 15 -30.90 11.27 -32.91
CA HIS A 15 -29.56 10.68 -32.84
C HIS A 15 -28.42 11.71 -32.72
N PHE A 16 -28.57 12.92 -33.27
CA PHE A 16 -27.55 13.98 -33.14
C PHE A 16 -27.65 14.77 -31.82
N ASN A 17 -28.80 14.70 -31.12
CA ASN A 17 -28.98 15.35 -29.81
C ASN A 17 -28.58 14.47 -28.61
N ARG A 18 -28.03 13.27 -28.86
CA ARG A 18 -27.55 12.37 -27.79
C ARG A 18 -26.12 12.66 -27.32
N PHE A 19 -25.51 13.75 -27.81
CA PHE A 19 -24.19 14.27 -27.41
C PHE A 19 -24.27 15.59 -26.60
N LYS A 20 -25.43 15.89 -26.02
CA LYS A 20 -25.61 16.98 -25.04
C LYS A 20 -26.03 16.46 -23.66
N GLU A 21 -25.63 15.24 -23.34
CA GLU A 21 -25.72 14.71 -21.98
C GLU A 21 -24.45 15.14 -21.22
N ASP A 22 -24.59 16.33 -20.63
CA ASP A 22 -23.96 16.82 -19.42
C ASP A 22 -22.44 16.67 -19.29
N TYR A 23 -21.75 17.82 -19.36
CA TYR A 23 -20.39 18.00 -18.83
C TYR A 23 -20.25 17.44 -17.41
N ILE A 24 -21.34 17.44 -16.62
CA ILE A 24 -21.41 16.83 -15.28
C ILE A 24 -21.25 15.30 -15.37
N THR A 25 -21.88 14.62 -16.33
CA THR A 25 -21.72 13.17 -16.53
C THR A 25 -20.32 12.82 -17.01
N ILE A 26 -19.73 13.61 -17.92
CA ILE A 26 -18.33 13.45 -18.35
C ILE A 26 -17.38 13.70 -17.17
N LEU A 27 -17.63 14.73 -16.35
CA LEU A 27 -16.82 15.04 -15.17
C LEU A 27 -16.97 13.98 -14.07
N ILE A 28 -18.17 13.40 -13.90
CA ILE A 28 -18.44 12.30 -12.98
C ILE A 28 -17.74 11.02 -13.47
N ILE A 29 -17.79 10.70 -14.77
CA ILE A 29 -17.07 9.57 -15.37
C ILE A 29 -15.56 9.78 -15.22
N MET A 30 -15.03 10.97 -15.53
CA MET A 30 -13.61 11.28 -15.32
C MET A 30 -13.22 11.19 -13.83
N CYS A 31 -14.03 11.69 -12.89
CA CYS A 31 -13.77 11.54 -11.46
C CYS A 31 -13.86 10.08 -10.99
N LEU A 32 -14.82 9.30 -11.49
CA LEU A 32 -14.95 7.87 -11.19
C LEU A 32 -13.76 7.08 -11.77
N ASP A 33 -13.37 7.35 -13.01
CA ASP A 33 -12.24 6.70 -13.68
C ASP A 33 -10.90 7.07 -13.02
N ILE A 34 -10.71 8.32 -12.58
CA ILE A 34 -9.53 8.75 -11.80
C ILE A 34 -9.49 8.03 -10.43
N THR A 35 -10.63 7.70 -9.85
CA THR A 35 -10.72 6.99 -8.56
C THR A 35 -10.53 5.47 -8.71
N LEU A 36 -10.81 4.89 -9.89
CA LEU A 36 -10.87 3.43 -10.09
C LEU A 36 -9.60 2.78 -10.68
N ILE A 37 -8.57 3.55 -11.04
CA ILE A 37 -7.30 2.98 -11.54
C ILE A 37 -6.42 2.60 -10.33
N MET A 38 -6.84 1.59 -9.57
CA MET A 38 -5.90 0.81 -8.79
C MET A 38 -5.27 -0.21 -9.74
N ASP A 39 -3.98 -0.05 -10.02
CA ASP A 39 -3.23 -1.07 -10.75
C ASP A 39 -3.26 -2.36 -9.91
N LYS A 40 -3.79 -3.45 -10.48
CA LYS A 40 -3.81 -4.78 -9.83
C LYS A 40 -2.44 -5.16 -9.27
N LYS A 41 -1.36 -4.68 -9.87
CA LYS A 41 0.00 -4.83 -9.36
C LYS A 41 0.17 -4.20 -7.97
N ILE A 42 -0.34 -2.99 -7.75
CA ILE A 42 -0.29 -2.29 -6.46
C ILE A 42 -1.09 -3.06 -5.41
N GLU A 43 -2.29 -3.52 -5.74
CA GLU A 43 -3.12 -4.33 -4.84
C GLU A 43 -2.40 -5.62 -4.40
N ILE A 44 -1.80 -6.33 -5.36
CA ILE A 44 -1.03 -7.56 -5.09
C ILE A 44 0.18 -7.24 -4.22
N GLN A 45 0.93 -6.17 -4.50
CA GLN A 45 2.09 -5.76 -3.70
C GLN A 45 1.69 -5.39 -2.27
N SER A 46 0.59 -4.66 -2.07
CA SER A 46 0.03 -4.35 -0.75
C SER A 46 -0.34 -5.62 0.01
N ALA A 47 -1.08 -6.54 -0.62
CA ALA A 47 -1.49 -7.80 -0.01
C ALA A 47 -0.29 -8.68 0.37
N VAL A 48 0.77 -8.68 -0.44
CA VAL A 48 2.03 -9.39 -0.12
C VAL A 48 2.74 -8.75 1.07
N PHE A 49 2.80 -7.42 1.13
CA PHE A 49 3.37 -6.70 2.27
C PHE A 49 2.61 -6.99 3.56
N GLU A 50 1.28 -6.89 3.55
CA GLU A 50 0.43 -7.24 4.69
C GLU A 50 0.65 -8.68 5.15
N ARG A 51 0.78 -9.63 4.21
CA ARG A 51 1.07 -11.04 4.53
C ARG A 51 2.44 -11.21 5.19
N LEU A 52 3.45 -10.47 4.73
CA LEU A 52 4.78 -10.47 5.35
C LEU A 52 4.72 -9.93 6.79
N ILE A 53 4.06 -8.79 7.00
CA ILE A 53 3.89 -8.18 8.32
C ILE A 53 3.18 -9.15 9.26
N ASN A 54 2.05 -9.72 8.83
CA ASN A 54 1.31 -10.72 9.60
C ASN A 54 2.15 -11.96 9.94
N HIS A 55 3.02 -12.40 9.04
CA HIS A 55 3.94 -13.51 9.32
C HIS A 55 4.97 -13.13 10.39
N LEU A 56 5.59 -11.95 10.27
CA LEU A 56 6.59 -11.46 11.23
C LEU A 56 6.02 -11.16 12.63
N GLN A 57 4.75 -10.79 12.71
CA GLN A 57 4.03 -10.59 13.98
C GLN A 57 3.75 -11.92 14.70
N LYS A 58 3.45 -12.99 13.95
CA LYS A 58 3.26 -14.34 14.51
C LYS A 58 4.58 -14.97 14.95
N GLU A 59 5.66 -14.73 14.20
CA GLU A 59 7.00 -15.26 14.49
C GLU A 59 7.81 -14.32 15.39
N SER A 60 7.36 -14.10 16.63
CA SER A 60 8.07 -13.27 17.60
C SER A 60 9.38 -13.89 18.11
N SER A 61 9.58 -15.19 17.88
CA SER A 61 10.81 -15.93 18.18
C SER A 61 12.02 -15.39 17.41
N VAL A 62 11.81 -14.91 16.18
CA VAL A 62 12.85 -14.37 15.31
C VAL A 62 13.25 -12.98 15.79
N GLN A 63 14.47 -12.82 16.32
CA GLN A 63 14.93 -11.54 16.82
C GLN A 63 15.39 -10.62 15.68
N ASN A 64 15.23 -9.30 15.86
CA ASN A 64 15.65 -8.32 14.87
C ASN A 64 17.16 -8.38 14.57
N ILE A 65 17.98 -8.70 15.57
CA ILE A 65 19.44 -8.82 15.39
C ILE A 65 19.80 -9.98 14.46
N ASP A 66 19.12 -11.12 14.57
CA ASP A 66 19.35 -12.27 13.69
C ASP A 66 18.95 -11.94 12.26
N MET A 67 17.82 -11.25 12.07
CA MET A 67 17.42 -10.76 10.75
C MET A 67 18.48 -9.80 10.17
N MET A 68 18.98 -8.86 10.98
CA MET A 68 20.04 -7.94 10.53
C MET A 68 21.32 -8.68 10.12
N ILE A 69 21.73 -9.69 10.89
CA ILE A 69 22.92 -10.49 10.59
C ILE A 69 22.75 -11.33 9.33
N LEU A 70 21.56 -11.88 9.08
CA LEU A 70 21.30 -12.77 7.94
C LEU A 70 20.93 -12.00 6.68
N SER A 71 19.84 -11.21 6.70
CA SER A 71 19.28 -10.55 5.52
C SER A 71 19.69 -9.09 5.37
N GLY A 72 20.12 -8.42 6.45
CA GLY A 72 20.51 -7.00 6.43
C GLY A 72 19.35 -6.03 6.60
N PHE A 73 18.16 -6.54 6.89
CA PHE A 73 17.02 -5.73 7.30
C PHE A 73 16.25 -6.45 8.42
N CYS A 74 15.50 -5.70 9.21
CA CYS A 74 14.64 -6.23 10.25
C CYS A 74 13.30 -5.48 10.28
N ARG A 75 12.44 -5.78 11.26
CA ARG A 75 11.14 -5.11 11.45
C ARG A 75 11.28 -3.59 11.52
N ASN A 76 12.29 -3.08 12.23
CA ASN A 76 12.55 -1.64 12.32
C ASN A 76 12.91 -1.01 10.96
N CYS A 77 13.55 -1.75 10.06
CA CYS A 77 13.81 -1.28 8.71
C CYS A 77 12.51 -1.13 7.92
N LEU A 78 11.58 -2.10 8.05
CA LEU A 78 10.26 -2.02 7.42
C LEU A 78 9.47 -0.81 7.94
N SER A 79 9.50 -0.55 9.25
CA SER A 79 8.82 0.63 9.82
C SER A 79 9.41 1.94 9.29
N ARG A 80 10.74 2.02 9.21
CA ARG A 80 11.41 3.20 8.64
C ARG A 80 11.09 3.39 7.15
N TRP A 81 11.11 2.31 6.36
CA TRP A 81 10.75 2.41 4.93
C TRP A 81 9.31 2.85 4.75
N TYR A 82 8.38 2.36 5.58
CA TYR A 82 6.99 2.82 5.55
C TYR A 82 6.91 4.33 5.79
N GLN A 83 7.61 4.82 6.81
CA GLN A 83 7.68 6.25 7.11
C GLN A 83 8.29 7.05 5.94
N GLU A 84 9.43 6.62 5.41
CA GLU A 84 10.12 7.30 4.30
C GLU A 84 9.26 7.36 3.02
N GLU A 85 8.50 6.30 2.72
CA GLU A 85 7.59 6.31 1.57
C GLU A 85 6.34 7.17 1.82
N ALA A 86 5.79 7.17 3.05
CA ALA A 86 4.69 8.06 3.42
C ALA A 86 5.10 9.55 3.29
N GLU A 87 6.27 9.91 3.81
CA GLU A 87 6.83 11.26 3.71
C GLU A 87 6.98 11.70 2.24
N LYS A 88 7.44 10.81 1.35
CA LYS A 88 7.53 11.08 -0.10
C LYS A 88 6.16 11.31 -0.76
N MET A 89 5.11 10.73 -0.21
CA MET A 89 3.72 10.91 -0.67
C MET A 89 3.03 12.11 -0.01
N GLY A 90 3.73 12.86 0.86
CA GLY A 90 3.18 14.01 1.57
C GLY A 90 2.33 13.65 2.79
N GLU A 91 2.39 12.40 3.24
CA GLU A 91 1.72 11.90 4.44
C GLU A 91 2.70 11.91 5.61
N GLU A 92 2.33 12.59 6.70
CA GLU A 92 3.14 12.61 7.92
C GLU A 92 2.76 11.43 8.81
N ILE A 93 3.67 10.48 8.97
CA ILE A 93 3.52 9.38 9.94
C ILE A 93 4.63 9.44 10.97
N ASN A 94 4.25 9.41 12.24
CA ASN A 94 5.24 9.41 13.30
C ASN A 94 5.96 8.04 13.39
N PRO A 95 7.20 7.99 13.90
CA PRO A 95 7.97 6.75 13.96
C PRO A 95 7.33 5.62 14.78
N ASP A 96 6.56 5.96 15.82
CA ASP A 96 5.93 4.97 16.70
C ASP A 96 4.70 4.34 16.06
N GLU A 97 3.96 5.10 15.26
CA GLU A 97 2.85 4.63 14.45
C GLU A 97 3.35 3.72 13.32
N ALA A 98 4.42 4.11 12.64
CA ALA A 98 5.06 3.26 11.63
C ALA A 98 5.57 1.93 12.23
N ARG A 99 6.05 1.96 13.49
CA ARG A 99 6.35 0.72 14.24
C ARG A 99 5.10 -0.06 14.56
N ASN A 100 4.05 0.58 15.06
CA ASN A 100 2.80 -0.10 15.41
C ASN A 100 2.20 -0.87 14.22
N ILE A 101 2.26 -0.30 13.01
CA ILE A 101 1.84 -0.98 11.77
C ILE A 101 2.60 -2.30 11.57
N VAL A 102 3.92 -2.29 11.79
CA VAL A 102 4.77 -3.48 11.59
C VAL A 102 4.67 -4.47 12.75
N TYR A 103 4.61 -4.01 13.99
CA TYR A 103 4.60 -4.86 15.19
C TYR A 103 3.20 -5.33 15.61
N GLY A 104 2.14 -4.68 15.13
CA GLY A 104 0.75 -4.97 15.48
C GLY A 104 0.37 -4.56 16.91
N MET A 105 1.28 -3.88 17.62
CA MET A 105 1.13 -3.34 18.97
C MET A 105 2.21 -2.27 19.20
N PRO A 106 2.09 -1.46 20.28
CA PRO A 106 3.13 -0.51 20.64
C PRO A 106 4.50 -1.19 20.79
N TYR A 107 5.54 -0.57 20.23
CA TYR A 107 6.88 -1.15 20.20
C TYR A 107 7.43 -1.48 21.60
N GLU A 108 7.17 -0.60 22.58
CA GLU A 108 7.62 -0.84 23.96
C GLU A 108 6.95 -2.09 24.57
N GLU A 109 5.65 -2.30 24.32
CA GLU A 109 4.98 -3.53 24.76
C GLU A 109 5.55 -4.78 24.07
N TRP A 110 5.84 -4.69 22.78
CA TRP A 110 6.43 -5.82 22.04
C TRP A 110 7.81 -6.16 22.59
N LYS A 111 8.62 -5.12 22.87
CA LYS A 111 9.96 -5.22 23.41
C LYS A 111 9.98 -5.88 24.78
N GLU A 112 9.08 -5.47 25.68
CA GLU A 112 8.95 -6.09 27.00
C GLU A 112 8.55 -7.57 26.92
N LYS A 113 7.65 -7.92 26.02
CA LYS A 113 7.11 -9.29 25.89
C LYS A 113 8.06 -10.25 25.15
N ASN A 114 8.82 -9.76 24.17
CA ASN A 114 9.49 -10.61 23.18
C ASN A 114 10.98 -10.35 22.96
N GLN A 115 11.50 -9.16 23.28
CA GLN A 115 12.89 -8.82 22.95
C GLN A 115 13.85 -9.43 23.97
N LYS A 116 14.80 -10.23 23.47
CA LYS A 116 15.88 -10.81 24.28
C LYS A 116 17.14 -9.94 24.19
N PRO A 117 17.97 -9.91 25.25
CA PRO A 117 19.28 -9.31 25.15
C PRO A 117 20.12 -10.04 24.10
N ALA A 118 20.85 -9.28 23.30
CA ALA A 118 21.76 -9.84 22.30
C ALA A 118 22.91 -10.59 22.98
N THR A 119 23.28 -11.74 22.43
CA THR A 119 24.48 -12.47 22.86
C THR A 119 25.74 -11.78 22.31
N GLN A 120 26.89 -12.03 22.94
CA GLN A 120 28.17 -11.50 22.45
C GLN A 120 28.46 -11.94 21.01
N GLU A 121 28.15 -13.20 20.68
CA GLU A 121 28.32 -13.73 19.33
C GLU A 121 27.48 -12.96 18.29
N GLN A 122 26.22 -12.64 18.60
CA GLN A 122 25.36 -11.85 17.72
C GLN A 122 25.92 -10.43 17.52
N LEU A 123 26.45 -9.81 18.58
CA LEU A 123 27.08 -8.50 18.49
C LEU A 123 28.33 -8.53 17.60
N ASP A 124 29.16 -9.56 17.74
CA ASP A 124 30.38 -9.73 16.95
C ASP A 124 30.05 -9.95 15.47
N GLN A 125 29.05 -10.80 15.17
CA GLN A 125 28.56 -11.02 13.80
C GLN A 125 27.97 -9.74 13.19
N MET A 126 27.21 -8.97 13.97
CA MET A 126 26.65 -7.70 13.52
C MET A 126 27.76 -6.67 13.21
N ASN A 127 28.79 -6.61 14.04
CA ASN A 127 29.95 -5.74 13.81
C ASN A 127 30.76 -6.18 12.59
N ALA A 128 30.99 -7.48 12.41
CA ALA A 128 31.65 -8.02 11.24
C ALA A 128 30.89 -7.69 9.95
N ARG A 129 29.55 -7.72 9.98
CA ARG A 129 28.71 -7.33 8.85
C ARG A 129 28.82 -5.84 8.51
N LYS A 130 28.87 -4.95 9.52
CA LYS A 130 29.00 -3.50 9.30
C LYS A 130 30.32 -3.11 8.61
N ASN A 131 31.36 -3.92 8.79
CA ASN A 131 32.69 -3.68 8.24
C ASN A 131 32.87 -4.24 6.81
N LYS A 132 31.81 -4.81 6.23
CA LYS A 132 31.79 -5.38 4.88
C LYS A 132 31.05 -4.44 3.94
#